data_AF-A0A6A0AS48-F1
#
_entry.id   AF-A0A6A0AS48-F1
#
_cell.length_a   1.000
_cell.length_b   1.000
_cell.length_c   1.000
_cell.angle_alpha   90.00
_cell.angle_beta   90.00
_cell.angle_gamma   90.00
#
_symmetry.space_group_name_H-M   'P 1'
#
loop_
_entity.id
_entity.type
_entity.pdbx_description
1 polymer ?
#
loop_
_entity_poly.entity_id
_entity_poly.type
_entity_poly.pdbx_seq_one_letter_code
_entity_poly.pdbx_strand_id
1 'polypeptide(L)' 'MNESAPRPPTRKPVRMCVRCQRVTDEPVVVAEVHQGSGPGWNVYACPECAPRFPPVPDALDLLGDGRRRHEGRAD' A
#
# COMPACT_ATOMS: atom_id res chain seq x y z
N MET A 1 -39.68 13.64 -8.97
CA MET A 1 -38.86 12.90 -9.93
C MET A 1 -37.45 12.84 -9.35
N ASN A 2 -37.06 11.70 -8.78
CA ASN A 2 -35.68 11.48 -8.32
C ASN A 2 -35.21 10.15 -8.89
N GLU A 3 -34.84 10.17 -10.17
CA GLU A 3 -34.14 9.05 -10.80
C GLU A 3 -32.68 9.12 -10.37
N SER A 4 -32.29 8.25 -9.44
CA SER A 4 -30.88 8.00 -9.16
C SER A 4 -30.29 7.32 -10.38
N ALA A 5 -29.63 8.09 -11.24
CA ALA A 5 -28.96 7.56 -12.41
C ALA A 5 -28.00 6.41 -12.02
N PRO A 6 -27.91 5.34 -12.82
CA PRO A 6 -27.03 4.21 -12.51
C PRO A 6 -25.58 4.68 -12.44
N ARG A 7 -24.86 4.28 -11.39
CA ARG A 7 -23.43 4.57 -11.26
C ARG A 7 -22.68 3.97 -12.46
N PRO A 8 -21.75 4.71 -13.08
CA PRO A 8 -20.95 4.18 -14.17
C PRO A 8 -20.13 2.97 -13.66
N PRO A 9 -19.87 1.98 -14.52
CA PRO A 9 -19.08 0.81 -14.14
C PRO A 9 -17.69 1.25 -13.66
N THR A 10 -17.29 0.79 -12.47
CA THR A 10 -15.94 1.02 -11.97
C THR A 10 -14.97 0.20 -12.81
N ARG A 11 -13.92 0.84 -13.34
CA ARG A 11 -12.85 0.12 -14.03
C ARG A 11 -12.06 -0.68 -13.01
N LYS A 12 -11.82 -1.98 -13.29
CA LYS A 12 -10.92 -2.80 -12.47
C LYS A 12 -9.52 -2.15 -12.42
N PRO A 13 -8.86 -2.11 -11.25
CA PRO A 13 -7.51 -1.60 -11.17
C PRO A 13 -6.55 -2.57 -11.86
N VAL A 14 -5.88 -2.12 -12.93
CA VAL A 14 -4.86 -2.89 -13.64
C VAL A 14 -3.49 -2.33 -13.31
N ARG A 15 -2.59 -3.17 -12.77
CA ARG A 15 -1.21 -2.77 -12.40
C ARG A 15 -0.20 -3.85 -12.78
N MET A 16 1.04 -3.44 -12.98
CA MET A 16 2.17 -4.35 -13.17
C MET A 16 2.67 -4.86 -11.82
N CYS A 17 2.91 -6.16 -11.70
CA CYS A 17 3.54 -6.76 -10.53
C CYS A 17 5.02 -6.39 -10.46
N VAL A 18 5.48 -5.81 -9.35
CA VAL A 18 6.88 -5.40 -9.18
C VAL A 18 7.86 -6.57 -9.21
N ARG A 19 7.43 -7.79 -8.86
CA ARG A 19 8.30 -8.98 -8.78
C ARG A 19 8.45 -9.71 -10.12
N CYS A 20 7.34 -10.11 -10.74
CA CYS A 20 7.34 -10.90 -11.96
C CYS A 20 7.06 -10.09 -13.24
N GLN A 21 6.81 -8.79 -13.10
CA GLN A 21 6.59 -7.83 -14.19
C GLN A 21 5.37 -8.13 -15.09
N ARG A 22 4.51 -9.08 -14.70
CA ARG A 22 3.23 -9.33 -15.37
C ARG A 22 2.17 -8.33 -14.92
N VAL A 23 1.36 -7.87 -15.87
CA VAL A 23 0.17 -7.06 -15.60
C VAL A 23 -0.93 -7.93 -14.98
N THR A 24 -1.62 -7.42 -13.98
CA THR A 24 -2.72 -8.08 -13.27
C THR A 24 -3.88 -7.11 -13.05
N ASP A 25 -5.11 -7.63 -13.09
CA ASP A 25 -6.34 -6.91 -12.72
C ASP A 25 -6.73 -7.13 -11.24
N GLU A 26 -5.91 -7.86 -10.48
CA GLU A 26 -6.04 -8.13 -9.05
C GLU A 26 -4.77 -7.69 -8.27
N PRO A 27 -4.40 -6.40 -8.32
CA PRO A 27 -3.18 -5.93 -7.71
C PRO A 27 -3.28 -5.85 -6.17
N VAL A 28 -2.28 -6.41 -5.48
CA VAL A 28 -2.13 -6.35 -4.01
C VAL A 28 -1.06 -5.32 -3.66
N VAL A 29 -1.34 -4.42 -2.71
CA VAL A 29 -0.34 -3.48 -2.19
C VAL A 29 0.65 -4.24 -1.30
N VAL A 30 1.94 -4.10 -1.57
CA VAL A 30 3.02 -4.79 -0.83
C VAL A 30 4.03 -3.84 -0.19
N ALA A 31 3.98 -2.56 -0.54
CA ALA A 31 4.73 -1.51 0.12
C ALA A 31 4.13 -0.14 -0.23
N GLU A 32 4.37 0.83 0.63
CA GLU A 32 4.08 2.25 0.38
C GLU A 32 5.41 3.00 0.40
N VAL A 33 5.61 3.87 -0.60
CA VAL A 33 6.80 4.72 -0.68
C VAL A 33 6.41 6.12 -0.22
N HIS A 34 6.95 6.53 0.93
CA HIS A 34 6.82 7.89 1.43
C HIS A 34 7.94 8.77 0.86
N GLN A 35 7.60 10.02 0.53
CA GLN A 35 8.57 11.03 0.06
C GLN A 35 8.66 12.20 1.03
N GLY A 36 9.82 12.87 1.04
CA GLY A 36 10.03 14.06 1.88
C GLY A 36 9.16 15.26 1.49
N SER A 37 8.56 15.24 0.30
CA SER A 37 7.59 16.23 -0.17
C SER A 37 6.63 15.60 -1.18
N GLY A 38 5.36 16.01 -1.14
CA GLY A 38 4.31 15.51 -2.03
C GLY A 38 3.73 14.15 -1.61
N PRO A 39 2.73 13.64 -2.36
CA PRO A 39 2.11 12.36 -2.06
C PRO A 39 3.06 11.21 -2.40
N GLY A 40 3.11 10.22 -1.50
CA GLY A 40 3.76 8.94 -1.76
C GLY A 40 3.02 8.10 -2.81
N TRP A 41 3.48 6.87 -3.03
CA TRP A 41 2.81 5.92 -3.92
C TRP A 41 2.85 4.49 -3.42
N ASN A 42 1.91 3.70 -3.92
CA ASN A 42 1.78 2.28 -3.60
C ASN A 42 2.57 1.41 -4.59
N VAL A 43 3.23 0.40 -4.05
CA VAL A 43 3.90 -0.66 -4.81
C VAL A 43 2.99 -1.89 -4.83
N TYR A 44 2.81 -2.45 -6.03
CA TYR A 44 1.86 -3.56 -6.25
C TYR A 44 2.56 -4.86 -6.64
N ALA A 45 1.98 -5.98 -6.21
CA ALA A 45 2.30 -7.33 -6.67
C ALA A 45 1.04 -8.07 -7.14
N CYS A 46 1.20 -9.10 -7.96
CA CYS A 46 0.11 -10.03 -8.24
C CYS A 46 -0.15 -10.96 -7.03
N PRO A 47 -1.34 -11.59 -6.93
CA PRO A 47 -1.71 -12.44 -5.79
C PRO A 47 -0.70 -13.57 -5.54
N GLU A 48 -0.18 -14.17 -6.61
CA GLU A 48 0.87 -15.20 -6.58
C GLU A 48 2.18 -14.71 -5.93
N CYS A 49 2.54 -13.44 -6.11
CA CYS A 49 3.80 -12.89 -5.63
C CYS A 49 3.68 -12.18 -4.29
N ALA A 50 2.49 -11.69 -3.92
CA ALA A 50 2.27 -10.91 -2.70
C ALA A 50 2.75 -11.62 -1.41
N PRO A 51 2.52 -12.93 -1.19
CA PRO A 51 2.97 -13.62 0.02
C PRO A 51 4.50 -13.70 0.22
N ARG A 52 5.28 -13.31 -0.79
CA ARG A 52 6.75 -13.29 -0.72
C ARG A 52 7.31 -11.98 -0.19
N PHE A 53 6.47 -10.97 -0.01
CA PHE A 53 6.84 -9.71 0.60
C PHE A 53 6.58 -9.76 2.12
N PRO A 54 7.39 -9.07 2.93
CA PRO A 54 7.03 -8.89 4.33
C PRO A 54 5.68 -8.16 4.44
N PRO A 55 4.91 -8.39 5.52
CA PRO A 55 3.71 -7.60 5.78
C PRO A 55 4.04 -6.11 5.79
N VAL A 56 3.18 -5.30 5.19
CA VAL A 56 3.29 -3.84 5.29
C VAL A 56 3.03 -3.47 6.76
N PRO A 57 3.99 -2.84 7.47
CA PRO A 57 3.79 -2.45 8.85
C PRO A 57 2.67 -1.41 8.94
N ASP A 58 1.83 -1.49 9.98
CA ASP A 58 0.90 -0.41 10.26
C ASP A 58 1.66 0.84 10.73
N ALA A 59 1.18 2.02 10.34
CA ALA A 59 1.82 3.28 10.73
C ALA A 59 1.89 3.45 12.25
N LEU A 60 0.90 2.95 13.00
CA LEU A 60 0.88 2.99 14.46
C LEU A 60 1.95 2.08 15.07
N ASP A 61 2.21 0.92 14.46
CA ASP A 61 3.26 -0.01 14.91
C ASP A 61 4.63 0.66 14.82
N LEU A 62 4.91 1.35 13.71
CA LEU A 62 6.17 2.06 13.49
C LEU A 62 6.39 3.21 14.49
N LEU A 63 5.33 3.94 14.86
CA LEU A 63 5.38 5.01 15.84
C LEU A 63 5.65 4.49 17.27
N GLY A 64 5.08 3.33 17.62
CA GLY A 64 5.30 2.66 18.90
C GLY A 64 6.76 2.22 19.09
N ASP A 65 7.39 1.70 18.04
CA ASP A 65 8.80 1.31 18.05
C ASP A 65 9.76 2.51 18.15
N GLY A 66 9.39 3.67 17.60
CA GLY A 66 10.17 4.90 17.69
C GLY A 66 10.24 5.46 19.11
N ARG A 67 9.16 5.37 19.90
CA ARG A 67 9.13 5.86 21.30
C ARG A 67 10.06 5.08 22.22
N ARG A 68 10.15 3.75 22.06
CA ARG A 68 11.07 2.91 22.85
C ARG A 68 12.54 3.25 22.63
N ARG A 69 12.90 3.77 21.44
CA ARG A 69 14.27 4.21 21.13
C ARG A 69 14.60 5.57 21.75
N HIS A 70 13.62 6.45 21.92
CA HIS A 70 13.81 7.78 22.51
C HIS A 70 13.89 7.76 24.04
N GLU A 71 13.18 6.85 24.70
CA GLU A 71 13.18 6.75 26.18
C GLU A 71 14.46 6.10 26.74
N GLY A 72 15.33 5.55 25.88
CA GLY A 72 16.62 4.98 26.24
C GLY A 72 17.81 5.96 26.15
N ARG A 73 17.60 7.25 25.91
CA ARG A 73 18.66 8.28 25.86
C ARG A 73 18.39 9.40 26.87
N ALA A 74 18.50 9.07 28.15
CA ALA A 74 18.76 10.02 29.21
C ALA A 74 20.14 9.68 29.79
N ASP A 75 21.15 10.48 29.45
CA ASP A 75 22.43 10.64 30.17
C ASP A 75 22.54 12.13 30.51
#